data_AF-A0A8H9WCU0-F1
#
_entry.id   AF-A0A8H9WCU0-F1
#
_cell.length_a   1.000
_cell.length_b   1.000
_cell.length_c   1.000
_cell.angle_alpha   90.00
_cell.angle_beta   90.00
_cell.angle_gamma   90.00
#
_symmetry.space_group_name_H-M   'P 1'
#
loop_
_entity.id
_entity.type
_entity.pdbx_description
1 polymer ?
#
loop_
_entity_poly.entity_id
_entity_poly.type
_entity_poly.pdbx_seq_one_letter_code
_entity_poly.pdbx_strand_id
1 'polypeptide(L)'
;KMSYYSGISTKDIIRHNLDVPTNFFWKELIRDEAGYTIGRLDSRYLGLDKMEAGSSPDTSAEMNAWNHSFTPAINYYLRNELNFSTDIKYNVFGPVHPWDRENDNTRDNLREAMAQNPYLKVLIQSGYYDGATTYFQAKYTMWQVDPSGKMKDRFTFKGYRSGHMMYLRSEDLKSSNQDLRNFIKNSLTEGKAAKY
;
A
#
# COMPACT_ATOMS: atom_id res chain seq x y z
N LYS A 1 -11.58 24.22 -2.62
CA LYS A 1 -10.35 23.50 -3.04
C LYS A 1 -10.40 22.01 -2.70
N MET A 2 -10.78 21.59 -1.48
CA MET A 2 -10.86 20.14 -1.13
C MET A 2 -11.79 19.34 -2.06
N SER A 3 -12.98 19.86 -2.38
CA SER A 3 -13.91 19.21 -3.30
C SER A 3 -13.30 18.94 -4.68
N TYR A 4 -12.58 19.92 -5.23
CA TYR A 4 -11.87 19.78 -6.51
C TYR A 4 -10.80 18.68 -6.51
N TYR A 5 -10.00 18.57 -5.44
CA TYR A 5 -8.90 17.59 -5.38
C TYR A 5 -9.34 16.19 -4.95
N SER A 6 -10.40 16.08 -4.15
CA SER A 6 -10.90 14.80 -3.64
C SER A 6 -11.98 14.17 -4.51
N GLY A 7 -12.68 14.96 -5.34
CA GLY A 7 -13.89 14.50 -6.03
C GLY A 7 -15.13 14.46 -5.13
N ILE A 8 -15.00 14.64 -3.82
CA ILE A 8 -16.13 14.65 -2.89
C ILE A 8 -16.88 15.98 -2.98
N SER A 9 -18.21 15.93 -2.89
CA SER A 9 -19.06 17.11 -2.94
C SER A 9 -18.70 18.11 -1.82
N THR A 10 -18.80 19.42 -2.11
CA THR A 10 -18.55 20.45 -1.09
C THR A 10 -19.53 20.32 0.08
N LYS A 11 -20.76 19.90 -0.20
CA LYS A 11 -21.81 19.68 0.80
C LYS A 11 -21.42 18.60 1.80
N ASP A 12 -20.91 17.46 1.31
CA ASP A 12 -20.55 16.35 2.19
C ASP A 12 -19.25 16.58 2.92
N ILE A 13 -18.31 17.32 2.33
CA ILE A 13 -17.11 17.81 3.05
C ILE A 13 -17.51 18.71 4.22
N ILE A 14 -18.44 19.66 4.02
CA ILE A 14 -18.90 20.56 5.09
C ILE A 14 -19.65 19.77 6.18
N ARG A 15 -20.47 18.78 5.81
CA ARG A 15 -21.17 17.90 6.76
C ARG A 15 -20.22 17.08 7.64
N HIS A 16 -19.02 16.80 7.15
CA HIS A 16 -17.95 16.15 7.89
C HIS A 16 -17.01 17.15 8.59
N ASN A 17 -17.37 18.43 8.72
CA ASN A 17 -16.55 19.46 9.36
C ASN A 17 -15.12 19.56 8.78
N LEU A 18 -14.97 19.36 7.47
CA LEU A 18 -13.69 19.31 6.76
C LEU A 18 -12.78 18.11 7.12
N ASP A 19 -13.27 17.15 7.89
CA ASP A 19 -12.56 15.93 8.29
C ASP A 19 -13.29 14.69 7.75
N VAL A 20 -13.06 14.39 6.47
CA VAL A 20 -13.75 13.30 5.77
C VAL A 20 -13.11 11.95 6.13
N PRO A 21 -13.85 11.00 6.73
CA PRO A 21 -13.32 9.67 7.03
C PRO A 21 -12.95 8.90 5.76
N THR A 22 -11.89 8.11 5.81
CA THR A 22 -11.44 7.29 4.66
C THR A 22 -12.49 6.29 4.20
N ASN A 23 -13.22 5.66 5.13
CA ASN A 23 -14.34 4.77 4.80
C ASN A 23 -15.43 5.51 4.02
N PHE A 24 -15.76 6.75 4.41
CA PHE A 24 -16.75 7.53 3.70
C PHE A 24 -16.25 7.85 2.28
N PHE A 25 -14.99 8.28 2.16
CA PHE A 25 -14.37 8.53 0.86
C PHE A 25 -14.48 7.32 -0.09
N TRP A 26 -14.17 6.11 0.39
CA TRP A 26 -14.25 4.91 -0.44
C TRP A 26 -15.67 4.55 -0.87
N LYS A 27 -16.69 4.91 -0.08
CA LYS A 27 -18.09 4.71 -0.44
C LYS A 27 -18.70 5.82 -1.27
N GLU A 28 -18.18 7.04 -1.17
CA GLU A 28 -18.78 8.24 -1.75
C GLU A 28 -18.26 8.55 -3.16
N LEU A 29 -16.97 8.32 -3.44
CA LEU A 29 -16.27 8.91 -4.58
C LEU A 29 -16.97 8.75 -5.95
N ILE A 30 -17.58 7.60 -6.20
CA ILE A 30 -18.26 7.29 -7.48
C ILE A 30 -19.72 6.85 -7.26
N ARG A 31 -20.29 7.13 -6.09
CA ARG A 31 -21.63 6.69 -5.71
C ARG A 31 -22.68 7.24 -6.67
N ASP A 32 -22.68 8.54 -6.89
CA ASP A 32 -23.69 9.22 -7.72
C ASP A 32 -23.49 8.95 -9.23
N GLU A 33 -22.28 8.57 -9.66
CA GLU A 33 -21.98 8.28 -11.06
C GLU A 33 -22.43 6.88 -11.49
N ALA A 34 -22.26 5.88 -10.61
CA ALA A 34 -22.43 4.48 -11.01
C ALA A 34 -23.01 3.56 -9.93
N GLY A 35 -23.33 4.08 -8.73
CA GLY A 35 -23.84 3.27 -7.61
C GLY A 35 -22.79 2.33 -7.00
N TYR A 36 -21.50 2.52 -7.32
CA TYR A 36 -20.41 1.66 -6.85
C TYR A 36 -19.61 2.28 -5.72
N THR A 37 -18.85 1.43 -5.02
CA THR A 37 -17.78 1.82 -4.10
C THR A 37 -16.41 1.53 -4.73
N ILE A 38 -15.37 2.15 -4.20
CA ILE A 38 -13.98 1.85 -4.61
C ILE A 38 -13.25 1.02 -3.56
N GLY A 39 -12.25 0.27 -4.03
CA GLY A 39 -11.39 -0.52 -3.17
C GLY A 39 -10.51 0.30 -2.23
N ARG A 40 -10.25 -0.22 -1.02
CA ARG A 40 -9.37 0.40 -0.02
C ARG A 40 -7.90 0.26 -0.42
N LEU A 41 -7.48 -0.95 -0.78
CA LEU A 41 -6.12 -1.29 -1.14
C LEU A 41 -5.87 -1.03 -2.64
N ASP A 42 -6.90 -0.95 -3.47
CA ASP A 42 -6.78 -0.57 -4.87
C ASP A 42 -8.09 0.06 -5.38
N SER A 43 -8.09 1.38 -5.52
CA SER A 43 -9.28 2.15 -5.87
C SER A 43 -9.80 1.90 -7.29
N ARG A 44 -9.11 1.09 -8.11
CA ARG A 44 -9.57 0.69 -9.45
C ARG A 44 -10.60 -0.43 -9.41
N TYR A 45 -10.71 -1.14 -8.28
CA TYR A 45 -11.72 -2.18 -8.09
C TYR A 45 -13.04 -1.54 -7.67
N LEU A 46 -14.13 -2.00 -8.29
CA LEU A 46 -15.48 -1.55 -8.02
C LEU A 46 -16.19 -2.54 -7.09
N GLY A 47 -16.77 -2.02 -6.01
CA GLY A 47 -17.60 -2.77 -5.07
C GLY A 47 -19.08 -2.49 -5.29
N LEU A 48 -19.91 -3.51 -5.07
CA LEU A 48 -21.36 -3.41 -5.06
C LEU A 48 -21.85 -3.68 -3.64
N ASP A 49 -22.35 -2.63 -2.99
CA ASP A 49 -22.91 -2.73 -1.65
C ASP A 49 -24.40 -3.12 -1.71
N LYS A 50 -24.91 -3.69 -0.62
CA LYS A 50 -26.35 -3.97 -0.45
C LYS A 50 -27.19 -2.69 -0.48
N MET A 51 -26.63 -1.60 0.02
CA MET A 51 -27.27 -0.28 0.06
C MET A 51 -26.25 0.78 -0.34
N GLU A 52 -26.64 1.67 -1.25
CA GLU A 52 -25.77 2.79 -1.69
C GLU A 52 -25.57 3.82 -0.58
N ALA A 53 -26.58 4.03 0.28
CA ALA A 53 -26.50 4.93 1.43
C ALA A 53 -25.51 4.43 2.49
N GLY A 54 -25.09 5.33 3.38
CA GLY A 54 -24.21 5.04 4.51
C GLY A 54 -22.82 5.68 4.37
N SER A 55 -21.91 5.29 5.26
CA SER A 55 -20.60 5.94 5.42
C SER A 55 -19.41 4.99 5.28
N SER A 56 -19.64 3.73 4.92
CA SER A 56 -18.59 2.73 4.74
C SER A 56 -19.00 1.67 3.72
N PRO A 57 -18.09 1.19 2.85
CA PRO A 57 -18.34 0.05 1.99
C PRO A 57 -18.68 -1.20 2.81
N ASP A 58 -19.49 -2.11 2.25
CA ASP A 58 -19.82 -3.38 2.92
C ASP A 58 -18.58 -4.29 2.99
N THR A 59 -17.78 -4.28 1.92
CA THR A 59 -16.54 -5.04 1.79
C THR A 59 -15.50 -4.25 0.99
N SER A 60 -14.23 -4.66 1.08
CA SER A 60 -13.19 -4.16 0.19
C SER A 60 -13.21 -4.93 -1.14
N ALA A 61 -13.60 -4.26 -2.23
CA ALA A 61 -13.82 -4.87 -3.54
C ALA A 61 -12.62 -5.67 -4.06
N GLU A 62 -11.43 -5.10 -3.91
CA GLU A 62 -10.17 -5.71 -4.30
C GLU A 62 -9.85 -6.97 -3.49
N MET A 63 -10.17 -6.98 -2.19
CA MET A 63 -9.95 -8.14 -1.32
C MET A 63 -10.80 -9.33 -1.76
N ASN A 64 -12.05 -9.10 -2.18
CA ASN A 64 -12.90 -10.17 -2.71
C ASN A 64 -12.29 -10.79 -3.97
N ALA A 65 -11.81 -9.96 -4.90
CA ALA A 65 -11.17 -10.42 -6.12
C ALA A 65 -9.86 -11.18 -5.84
N TRP A 66 -9.02 -10.65 -4.93
CA TRP A 66 -7.75 -11.26 -4.56
C TRP A 66 -7.92 -12.59 -3.82
N ASN A 67 -8.85 -12.67 -2.87
CA ASN A 67 -9.19 -13.91 -2.16
C ASN A 67 -9.62 -15.01 -3.12
N HIS A 68 -10.47 -14.67 -4.08
CA HIS A 68 -10.90 -15.61 -5.11
C HIS A 68 -9.74 -16.07 -5.99
N SER A 69 -8.80 -15.18 -6.30
CA SER A 69 -7.69 -15.47 -7.20
C SER A 69 -6.56 -16.28 -6.53
N PHE A 70 -6.24 -16.00 -5.27
CA PHE A 70 -5.10 -16.61 -4.58
C PHE A 70 -5.43 -17.91 -3.85
N THR A 71 -6.62 -18.00 -3.24
CA THR A 71 -6.96 -19.17 -2.40
C THR A 71 -6.95 -20.49 -3.18
N PRO A 72 -7.55 -20.59 -4.38
CA PRO A 72 -7.50 -21.82 -5.16
C PRO A 72 -6.08 -22.11 -5.68
N ALA A 73 -5.37 -21.07 -6.13
CA ALA A 73 -4.04 -21.20 -6.71
C ALA A 73 -3.03 -21.81 -5.73
N ILE A 74 -2.99 -21.34 -4.48
CA ILE A 74 -2.06 -21.89 -3.48
C ILE A 74 -2.42 -23.32 -3.09
N ASN A 75 -3.71 -23.63 -2.92
CA ASN A 75 -4.15 -25.00 -2.61
C ASN A 75 -3.83 -25.97 -3.75
N TYR A 76 -3.98 -25.53 -5.00
CA TYR A 76 -3.57 -26.30 -6.16
C TYR A 76 -2.05 -26.54 -6.18
N TYR A 77 -1.26 -25.48 -5.99
CA TYR A 77 0.20 -25.54 -6.03
C TYR A 77 0.76 -26.48 -4.95
N LEU A 78 0.28 -26.36 -3.71
CA LEU A 78 0.72 -27.22 -2.60
C LEU A 78 0.47 -28.71 -2.90
N ARG A 79 -0.74 -29.04 -3.38
CA ARG A 79 -1.15 -30.44 -3.56
C ARG A 79 -0.58 -31.07 -4.82
N ASN A 80 -0.56 -30.35 -5.93
CA ASN A 80 -0.26 -30.93 -7.24
C ASN A 80 1.19 -30.68 -7.69
N GLU A 81 1.78 -29.53 -7.34
CA GLU A 81 3.15 -29.20 -7.75
C GLU A 81 4.16 -29.62 -6.67
N LEU A 82 3.87 -29.31 -5.40
CA LEU A 82 4.75 -29.67 -4.28
C LEU A 82 4.46 -31.05 -3.69
N ASN A 83 3.38 -31.73 -4.12
CA ASN A 83 2.93 -33.02 -3.60
C ASN A 83 2.78 -33.05 -2.06
N PHE A 84 2.41 -31.91 -1.48
CA PHE A 84 2.19 -31.76 -0.05
C PHE A 84 0.70 -31.80 0.27
N SER A 85 0.28 -32.89 0.93
CA SER A 85 -1.10 -33.07 1.39
C SER A 85 -1.18 -33.00 2.91
N THR A 86 -2.10 -32.19 3.42
CA THR A 86 -2.38 -32.03 4.85
C THR A 86 -3.86 -31.69 5.05
N ASP A 87 -4.40 -32.10 6.19
CA ASP A 87 -5.75 -31.72 6.63
C ASP A 87 -5.79 -30.32 7.27
N ILE A 88 -4.62 -29.70 7.48
CA ILE A 88 -4.51 -28.34 7.98
C ILE A 88 -4.97 -27.36 6.89
N LYS A 89 -5.96 -26.54 7.22
CA LYS A 89 -6.45 -25.47 6.33
C LYS A 89 -5.36 -24.42 6.11
N TYR A 90 -5.05 -24.13 4.85
CA TYR A 90 -4.23 -22.98 4.50
C TYR A 90 -5.00 -21.67 4.73
N ASN A 91 -4.46 -20.82 5.60
CA ASN A 91 -5.03 -19.51 5.88
C ASN A 91 -4.32 -18.46 5.02
N VAL A 92 -5.00 -17.95 3.99
CA VAL A 92 -4.50 -16.82 3.17
C VAL A 92 -4.35 -15.56 4.03
N PHE A 93 -5.17 -15.45 5.08
CA PHE A 93 -5.07 -14.44 6.13
C PHE A 93 -5.23 -15.11 7.50
N GLY A 94 -4.41 -14.71 8.47
CA GLY A 94 -4.45 -15.22 9.83
C GLY A 94 -5.20 -14.30 10.81
N PRO A 95 -5.83 -14.83 11.87
CA PRO A 95 -6.41 -14.03 12.95
C PRO A 95 -5.29 -13.49 13.84
N VAL A 96 -4.68 -12.39 13.43
CA VAL A 96 -3.56 -11.77 14.15
C VAL A 96 -4.00 -10.76 15.21
N HIS A 97 -5.31 -10.64 15.46
CA HIS A 97 -5.86 -9.66 16.40
C HIS A 97 -6.01 -10.26 17.82
N PRO A 98 -5.66 -9.52 18.88
CA PRO A 98 -5.01 -8.19 18.84
C PRO A 98 -3.52 -8.31 18.47
N TRP A 99 -3.08 -7.47 17.53
CA TRP A 99 -1.65 -7.33 17.23
C TRP A 99 -1.07 -6.29 18.18
N ASP A 100 0.01 -6.64 18.87
CA ASP A 100 0.72 -5.71 19.75
C ASP A 100 1.35 -4.58 18.92
N ARG A 101 0.98 -3.34 19.23
CA ARG A 101 1.49 -2.12 18.60
C ARG A 101 2.22 -1.21 19.59
N GLU A 102 2.52 -1.71 20.79
CA GLU A 102 3.31 -0.97 21.76
C GLU A 102 4.73 -0.75 21.24
N ASN A 103 5.31 0.40 21.58
CA ASN A 103 6.70 0.78 21.26
C ASN A 103 7.05 0.82 19.75
N ASP A 104 6.08 1.02 18.86
CA ASP A 104 6.36 1.22 17.43
C ASP A 104 7.03 2.57 17.16
N ASN A 105 8.35 2.52 16.99
CA ASN A 105 9.21 3.66 16.65
C ASN A 105 9.86 3.46 15.27
N THR A 106 9.21 2.73 14.36
CA THR A 106 9.80 2.29 13.07
C THR A 106 10.48 3.44 12.31
N ARG A 107 9.85 4.61 12.25
CA ARG A 107 10.40 5.78 11.55
C ARG A 107 11.70 6.28 12.19
N ASP A 108 11.72 6.40 13.51
CA ASP A 108 12.85 6.96 14.25
C ASP A 108 14.01 5.95 14.31
N ASN A 109 13.69 4.65 14.41
CA ASN A 109 14.65 3.55 14.27
C ASN A 109 15.30 3.53 12.89
N LEU A 110 14.52 3.73 11.82
CA LEU A 110 15.05 3.84 10.46
C LEU A 110 15.98 5.06 10.31
N ARG A 111 15.59 6.22 10.86
CA ARG A 111 16.44 7.41 10.87
C ARG A 111 17.77 7.13 11.55
N GLU A 112 17.74 6.52 12.73
CA GLU A 112 18.94 6.20 13.49
C GLU A 112 19.86 5.23 12.73
N ALA A 113 19.30 4.16 12.16
CA ALA A 113 20.04 3.22 11.34
C ALA A 113 20.71 3.91 10.12
N MET A 114 20.00 4.83 9.47
CA MET A 114 20.57 5.62 8.36
C MET A 114 21.63 6.63 8.84
N ALA A 115 21.51 7.16 10.06
CA ALA A 115 22.52 8.06 10.62
C ALA A 115 23.82 7.30 10.97
N GLN A 116 23.68 6.08 11.51
CA GLN A 116 24.81 5.21 11.87
C GLN A 116 25.49 4.60 10.64
N ASN A 117 24.72 4.27 9.59
CA ASN A 117 25.25 3.71 8.36
C ASN A 117 25.15 4.71 7.19
N PRO A 118 26.23 5.44 6.86
CA PRO A 118 26.23 6.41 5.75
C PRO A 118 25.95 5.77 4.38
N TYR A 119 26.13 4.45 4.25
CA TYR A 119 25.88 3.70 3.02
C TYR A 119 24.46 3.14 2.91
N LEU A 120 23.65 3.20 3.98
CA LEU A 120 22.27 2.73 3.95
C LEU A 120 21.43 3.61 3.04
N LYS A 121 20.87 3.01 1.99
CA LYS A 121 19.93 3.62 1.05
C LYS A 121 18.56 2.99 1.22
N VAL A 122 17.50 3.73 0.89
CA VAL A 122 16.11 3.31 1.04
C VAL A 122 15.37 3.47 -0.28
N LEU A 123 14.72 2.41 -0.74
CA LEU A 123 13.79 2.43 -1.86
C LEU A 123 12.35 2.32 -1.32
N ILE A 124 11.49 3.25 -1.74
CA ILE A 124 10.06 3.23 -1.47
C ILE A 124 9.34 2.99 -2.80
N GLN A 125 8.59 1.91 -2.88
CA GLN A 125 7.72 1.58 -4.01
C GLN A 125 6.27 1.71 -3.57
N SER A 126 5.48 2.53 -4.27
CA SER A 126 4.12 2.86 -3.86
C SER A 126 3.15 2.83 -5.04
N GLY A 127 1.98 2.23 -4.83
CA GLY A 127 0.85 2.38 -5.73
C GLY A 127 0.17 3.74 -5.57
N TYR A 128 -0.26 4.36 -6.67
CA TYR A 128 -1.05 5.60 -6.63
C TYR A 128 -2.49 5.39 -6.17
N TYR A 129 -3.03 4.18 -6.35
CA TYR A 129 -4.42 3.83 -6.05
C TYR A 129 -4.57 3.11 -4.71
N ASP A 130 -3.51 3.10 -3.90
CA ASP A 130 -3.53 2.51 -2.55
C ASP A 130 -4.08 3.53 -1.54
N GLY A 131 -5.24 3.22 -0.96
CA GLY A 131 -5.89 4.01 0.08
C GLY A 131 -5.52 3.60 1.51
N ALA A 132 -4.82 2.48 1.72
CA ALA A 132 -4.39 2.04 3.05
C ALA A 132 -3.00 2.56 3.42
N THR A 133 -2.06 2.50 2.47
CA THR A 133 -0.71 3.05 2.62
C THR A 133 -0.44 4.05 1.50
N THR A 134 -1.05 5.22 1.64
CA THR A 134 -1.10 6.20 0.55
C THR A 134 0.29 6.68 0.12
N TYR A 135 0.46 6.91 -1.19
CA TYR A 135 1.74 7.39 -1.73
C TYR A 135 2.22 8.69 -1.09
N PHE A 136 1.27 9.55 -0.68
CA PHE A 136 1.60 10.81 -0.03
C PHE A 136 2.09 10.59 1.41
N GLN A 137 1.48 9.68 2.17
CA GLN A 137 1.99 9.29 3.49
C GLN A 137 3.40 8.66 3.39
N ALA A 138 3.67 7.90 2.34
CA ALA A 138 5.01 7.36 2.09
C ALA A 138 6.04 8.47 1.83
N LYS A 139 5.71 9.46 0.99
CA LYS A 139 6.56 10.65 0.78
C LYS A 139 6.71 11.50 2.04
N TYR A 140 5.63 11.69 2.78
CA TYR A 140 5.63 12.43 4.03
C TYR A 140 6.56 11.76 5.04
N THR A 141 6.47 10.43 5.19
CA THR A 141 7.35 9.66 6.06
C THR A 141 8.82 9.84 5.65
N MET A 142 9.14 9.76 4.35
CA MET A 142 10.49 10.03 3.84
C MET A 142 11.03 11.40 4.27
N TRP A 143 10.22 12.46 4.20
CA TRP A 143 10.61 13.80 4.65
C TRP A 143 10.79 13.88 6.17
N GLN A 144 9.98 13.13 6.92
CA GLN A 144 10.05 13.12 8.38
C GLN A 144 11.18 12.24 8.93
N VAL A 145 11.65 11.23 8.18
CA VAL A 145 12.84 10.45 8.56
C VAL A 145 14.08 11.34 8.52
N ASP A 146 14.18 12.27 7.57
CA ASP A 146 15.28 13.23 7.49
C ASP A 146 14.80 14.68 7.39
N PRO A 147 14.38 15.29 8.52
CA PRO A 147 13.96 16.69 8.54
C PRO A 147 15.09 17.65 8.15
N SER A 148 16.35 17.22 8.27
CA SER A 148 17.54 18.02 7.96
C SER A 148 17.91 18.04 6.48
N GLY A 149 17.36 17.10 5.69
CA GLY A 149 17.70 16.93 4.27
C GLY A 149 19.11 16.36 4.01
N LYS A 150 19.89 16.00 5.05
CA LYS A 150 21.27 15.48 4.93
C LYS A 150 21.35 14.07 4.32
N MET A 151 20.26 13.33 4.32
CA MET A 151 20.11 11.96 3.84
C MET A 151 19.22 11.88 2.60
N LYS A 152 18.75 13.01 2.05
CA LYS A 152 17.81 13.07 0.91
C LYS A 152 18.28 12.23 -0.30
N ASP A 153 19.58 12.25 -0.59
CA ASP A 153 20.17 11.56 -1.74
C ASP A 153 20.27 10.03 -1.55
N ARG A 154 19.89 9.55 -0.35
CA ARG A 154 19.85 8.13 0.02
C ARG A 154 18.44 7.54 -0.06
N PHE A 155 17.43 8.36 -0.30
CA PHE A 155 16.06 7.91 -0.57
C PHE A 155 15.77 7.87 -2.06
N THR A 156 15.12 6.81 -2.51
CA THR A 156 14.57 6.67 -3.85
C THR A 156 13.08 6.36 -3.74
N PHE A 157 12.25 7.14 -4.42
CA PHE A 157 10.80 6.90 -4.49
C PHE A 157 10.40 6.48 -5.91
N LYS A 158 9.54 5.46 -6.00
CA LYS A 158 8.94 4.99 -7.24
C LYS A 158 7.44 4.82 -7.07
N GLY A 159 6.68 5.46 -7.96
CA GLY A 159 5.23 5.42 -7.98
C GLY A 159 4.71 4.64 -9.18
N TYR A 160 3.70 3.80 -8.96
CA TYR A 160 3.14 2.90 -9.96
C TYR A 160 1.64 3.16 -10.13
N ARG A 161 1.12 2.94 -11.35
CA ARG A 161 -0.33 3.05 -11.65
C ARG A 161 -1.07 1.79 -11.18
N SER A 162 -0.89 1.44 -9.92
CA SER A 162 -1.52 0.31 -9.23
C SER A 162 -1.89 0.65 -7.79
N GLY A 163 -2.60 -0.25 -7.11
CA GLY A 163 -2.85 -0.18 -5.68
C GLY A 163 -1.72 -0.78 -4.84
N HIS A 164 -2.09 -1.29 -3.67
CA HIS A 164 -1.23 -1.81 -2.60
C HIS A 164 -0.28 -2.91 -3.10
N MET A 165 -0.80 -3.84 -3.89
CA MET A 165 -0.01 -4.89 -4.53
C MET A 165 0.34 -4.48 -5.96
N MET A 166 1.29 -3.55 -6.10
CA MET A 166 1.65 -2.98 -7.41
C MET A 166 2.03 -4.02 -8.47
N TYR A 167 2.52 -5.18 -8.04
CA TYR A 167 2.93 -6.27 -8.93
C TYR A 167 1.76 -7.02 -9.59
N LEU A 168 0.50 -6.74 -9.24
CA LEU A 168 -0.64 -7.38 -9.91
C LEU A 168 -0.88 -6.86 -11.32
N ARG A 169 -0.41 -5.65 -11.63
CA ARG A 169 -0.41 -5.13 -13.00
C ARG A 169 0.91 -5.48 -13.65
N SER A 170 0.87 -6.26 -14.73
CA SER A 170 2.07 -6.79 -15.41
C SER A 170 3.10 -5.73 -15.79
N GLU A 171 2.66 -4.56 -16.26
CA GLU A 171 3.53 -3.42 -16.56
C GLU A 171 4.25 -2.88 -15.31
N ASP A 172 3.52 -2.79 -14.20
CA ASP A 172 4.04 -2.28 -12.94
C ASP A 172 4.94 -3.33 -12.27
N LEU A 173 4.66 -4.63 -12.39
CA LEU A 173 5.56 -5.72 -11.98
C LEU A 173 6.90 -5.65 -12.72
N LYS A 174 6.86 -5.46 -14.05
CA LYS A 174 8.08 -5.38 -14.87
C LYS A 174 8.92 -4.18 -14.45
N SER A 175 8.29 -3.01 -14.31
CA SER A 175 8.99 -1.79 -13.92
C SER A 175 9.46 -1.82 -12.46
N SER A 176 8.65 -2.32 -11.53
CA SER A 176 9.02 -2.46 -10.12
C SER A 176 10.22 -3.38 -9.91
N ASN A 177 10.26 -4.49 -10.64
CA ASN A 177 11.41 -5.40 -10.64
C ASN A 177 12.66 -4.73 -11.22
N GLN A 178 12.52 -3.96 -12.29
CA GLN A 178 13.65 -3.26 -12.89
C GLN A 178 14.18 -2.15 -11.96
N ASP A 179 13.29 -1.40 -11.31
CA ASP A 179 13.65 -0.38 -10.33
C ASP A 179 14.38 -0.98 -9.13
N LEU A 180 13.92 -2.14 -8.63
CA LEU A 180 14.61 -2.87 -7.56
C LEU A 180 16.00 -3.32 -8.00
N ARG A 181 16.15 -3.88 -9.21
CA ARG A 181 17.47 -4.25 -9.76
C ARG A 181 18.40 -3.04 -9.88
N ASN A 182 17.90 -1.92 -10.37
CA ASN A 182 18.66 -0.69 -10.49
C ASN A 182 19.08 -0.16 -9.12
N PHE A 183 18.16 -0.17 -8.15
CA PHE A 183 18.44 0.22 -6.77
C PHE A 183 19.53 -0.63 -6.13
N ILE A 184 19.44 -1.96 -6.27
CA ILE A 184 20.48 -2.87 -5.76
C ILE A 184 21.83 -2.52 -6.38
N LYS A 185 21.92 -2.43 -7.71
CA LYS A 185 23.17 -2.08 -8.41
C LYS A 185 23.74 -0.74 -7.93
N ASN A 186 22.89 0.28 -7.81
CA ASN A 186 23.28 1.62 -7.36
C ASN A 186 23.66 1.67 -5.87
N SER A 187 23.28 0.66 -5.09
CA SER A 187 23.58 0.58 -3.66
C SER A 187 24.84 -0.25 -3.35
N LEU A 188 25.39 -0.96 -4.34
CA LEU A 188 26.63 -1.72 -4.17
C LEU A 188 27.83 -0.77 -4.02
N THR A 189 28.76 -1.15 -3.14
CA THR A 189 29.98 -0.38 -2.85
C THR A 189 31.20 -0.87 -3.65
N GLU A 190 30.97 -1.61 -4.75
CA GLU A 190 32.03 -2.21 -5.59
C GLU A 190 33.06 -3.02 -4.76
N GLY A 191 32.61 -3.72 -3.72
CA GLY A 191 33.48 -4.54 -2.85
C GLY A 191 34.25 -3.76 -1.79
N LYS A 192 34.01 -2.45 -1.63
CA LYS A 192 34.58 -1.66 -0.54
C LYS A 192 33.76 -1.85 0.73
N ALA A 193 34.41 -2.27 1.81
CA ALA A 193 33.81 -2.28 3.14
C ALA A 193 33.39 -0.87 3.55
N ALA A 194 32.32 -0.76 4.35
CA ALA A 194 31.94 0.49 4.97
C ALA A 194 33.12 1.01 5.81
N LYS A 195 33.61 2.21 5.51
CA LYS A 195 34.61 2.90 6.34
C LYS A 195 33.87 3.88 7.23
N TYR A 196 34.02 3.71 8.54
CA TYR A 196 33.52 4.60 9.58
C TYR A 196 34.59 5.63 9.93
#